data_AF-A0A943XTP2-F1
#
_entry.id   AF-A0A943XTP2-F1
#
_cell.length_a   1.000
_cell.length_b   1.000
_cell.length_c   1.000
_cell.angle_alpha   90.00
_cell.angle_beta   90.00
_cell.angle_gamma   90.00
#
_symmetry.space_group_name_H-M   'P 1'
#
loop_
_entity.id
_entity.type
_entity.pdbx_description
1 polymer ?
#
loop_
_entity_poly.entity_id
_entity_poly.type
_entity_poly.pdbx_seq_one_letter_code
_entity_poly.pdbx_strand_id
1 'polypeptide(L)' 'QIIVDYGVKVPEVCANIQNSVATALETMTGLPVGAINILVQGVRFKEEEKPALEEEEND' A
#
# COMPACT_ATOMS: atom_id res chain seq x y z
N GLN A 1 0.32 7.74 -7.00
CA GLN A 1 1.46 6.81 -7.09
C GLN A 1 1.64 6.16 -5.73
N ILE A 2 1.86 4.85 -5.66
CA ILE A 2 1.90 4.10 -4.39
C ILE A 2 3.07 3.12 -4.34
N ILE A 3 3.48 2.78 -3.12
CA ILE A 3 4.36 1.64 -2.82
C ILE A 3 3.49 0.63 -2.06
N VAL A 4 3.53 -0.62 -2.48
CA VAL A 4 2.75 -1.71 -1.87
C VAL A 4 3.65 -2.55 -0.98
N ASP A 5 3.15 -3.09 0.12
CA ASP A 5 3.94 -3.98 0.95
C ASP A 5 4.06 -5.38 0.32
N TYR A 6 5.16 -6.07 0.58
CA TYR A 6 5.33 -7.46 0.18
C TYR A 6 4.30 -8.35 0.89
N GLY A 7 3.78 -9.34 0.17
CA GLY A 7 2.76 -10.28 0.69
C GLY A 7 1.31 -9.86 0.45
N VAL A 8 1.06 -8.68 -0.15
CA VAL A 8 -0.28 -8.27 -0.56
C VAL A 8 -0.53 -8.50 -2.05
N LYS A 9 -1.79 -8.77 -2.41
CA LYS A 9 -2.21 -8.88 -3.81
C LYS A 9 -2.38 -7.47 -4.38
N VAL A 10 -1.43 -7.05 -5.22
CA VAL A 10 -1.46 -5.72 -5.88
C VAL A 10 -2.80 -5.41 -6.57
N PRO A 11 -3.44 -6.35 -7.30
CA PRO A 11 -4.74 -6.07 -7.92
C PRO A 11 -5.83 -5.73 -6.92
N GLU A 12 -5.84 -6.38 -5.75
CA GLU A 12 -6.83 -6.16 -4.68
C GLU A 12 -6.66 -4.78 -4.05
N VAL A 13 -5.41 -4.38 -3.79
CA VAL A 13 -5.09 -3.04 -3.30
C VAL A 13 -5.51 -1.98 -4.30
N CYS A 14 -5.23 -2.19 -5.60
CA CYS A 14 -5.63 -1.24 -6.64
C CYS A 14 -7.16 -1.12 -6.74
N ALA A 15 -7.89 -2.23 -6.71
CA ALA A 15 -9.36 -2.22 -6.75
C ALA A 15 -9.96 -1.47 -5.56
N ASN A 16 -9.44 -1.70 -4.35
CA ASN A 16 -9.88 -1.01 -3.14
C ASN A 16 -9.65 0.51 -3.24
N ILE A 17 -8.47 0.93 -3.72
CA ILE A 17 -8.15 2.34 -3.91
C ILE A 17 -9.07 2.96 -4.98
N GLN A 18 -9.28 2.28 -6.12
CA GLN A 18 -10.17 2.74 -7.18
C GLN A 18 -11.59 2.97 -6.65
N ASN A 19 -12.15 2.00 -5.94
CA ASN A 19 -13.50 2.09 -5.39
C ASN A 19 -13.63 3.21 -4.36
N SER A 20 -12.66 3.34 -3.45
CA SER A 20 -12.68 4.37 -2.42
C SER A 20 -12.60 5.78 -3.01
N VAL A 21 -11.68 5.99 -3.97
CA VAL A 21 -11.53 7.28 -4.65
C VAL A 21 -12.74 7.60 -5.52
N ALA A 22 -13.27 6.61 -6.27
CA ALA A 22 -14.49 6.78 -7.06
C ALA A 22 -15.65 7.22 -6.18
N THR A 23 -15.92 6.47 -5.11
CA THR A 23 -17.02 6.76 -4.17
C THR A 23 -16.89 8.15 -3.56
N ALA A 24 -15.68 8.53 -3.12
CA ALA A 24 -15.45 9.83 -2.51
C ALA A 24 -15.69 10.99 -3.50
N LEU A 25 -15.23 10.87 -4.75
CA LEU A 25 -15.40 11.90 -5.77
C LEU A 25 -16.85 11.97 -6.27
N GLU A 26 -17.50 10.83 -6.48
CA GLU A 26 -18.93 10.78 -6.85
C GLU A 26 -19.80 11.37 -5.74
N THR A 27 -19.50 11.08 -4.48
CA THR A 27 -20.25 11.63 -3.34
C THR A 27 -20.02 13.14 -3.17
N MET A 28 -18.78 13.62 -3.36
CA MET A 28 -18.44 15.04 -3.18
C MET A 28 -18.96 15.91 -4.33
N THR A 29 -18.92 15.40 -5.56
CA THR A 29 -19.21 16.18 -6.77
C THR A 29 -20.57 15.87 -7.38
N GLY A 30 -21.16 14.70 -7.08
CA GLY A 30 -22.36 14.20 -7.72
C GLY A 30 -22.16 13.75 -9.17
N LEU A 31 -20.91 13.67 -9.66
CA LEU A 31 -20.59 13.31 -11.03
C LEU A 31 -19.87 11.95 -11.10
N PRO A 32 -20.16 11.10 -12.11
CA PRO A 32 -19.51 9.80 -12.27
C PRO A 32 -18.02 9.96 -12.61
N VAL A 33 -17.19 9.08 -12.06
CA VAL A 33 -15.75 9.09 -12.35
C VAL A 33 -15.47 8.33 -13.65
N GLY A 34 -14.85 9.01 -14.63
CA GLY A 34 -14.56 8.43 -15.94
C GLY A 34 -13.42 7.41 -15.96
N ALA A 35 -12.30 7.70 -15.28
CA ALA A 35 -11.16 6.79 -15.19
C ALA A 35 -10.27 7.12 -13.99
N ILE A 36 -9.67 6.09 -13.39
CA ILE A 36 -8.68 6.20 -12.31
C ILE A 36 -7.41 5.46 -12.72
N ASN A 37 -6.30 6.20 -12.81
CA ASN A 37 -5.00 5.63 -13.16
C ASN A 37 -4.12 5.51 -11.90
N ILE A 38 -3.68 4.30 -11.59
CA ILE A 38 -2.82 4.02 -10.44
C ILE A 38 -1.45 3.55 -10.94
N LEU A 39 -0.40 4.27 -10.54
CA LEU A 39 0.99 3.89 -10.78
C LEU A 39 1.59 3.28 -9.51
N VAL A 40 1.99 2.01 -9.58
CA VAL A 40 2.72 1.31 -8.52
C VAL A 40 4.22 1.46 -8.77
N GLN A 41 4.94 2.09 -7.85
CA GLN A 41 6.38 2.34 -7.98
C GLN A 41 7.25 1.14 -7.63
N GLY A 42 6.79 0.32 -6.69
CA GLY A 42 7.60 -0.74 -6.15
C GLY A 42 6.91 -1.44 -4.99
N VAL A 43 7.59 -2.48 -4.52
CA VAL A 43 7.16 -3.29 -3.39
C VAL A 43 8.11 -3.02 -2.22
N ARG A 44 7.57 -2.65 -1.06
CA ARG A 44 8.30 -2.54 0.18
C ARG A 44 8.32 -3.91 0.86
N PHE A 45 9.52 -4.45 1.02
CA PHE A 45 9.72 -5.60 1.90
C PHE A 45 9.79 -5.06 3.33
N LYS A 46 9.02 -5.67 4.25
CA LYS A 46 9.26 -5.41 5.67
C LYS A 46 10.64 -5.98 5.97
N GLU A 47 11.58 -5.14 6.39
CA GLU A 47 12.82 -5.64 7.00
C GLU A 47 12.39 -6.47 8.22
N GLU A 48 12.81 -7.73 8.25
CA GLU A 48 12.71 -8.50 9.50
C GLU A 48 13.45 -7.70 10.56
N GLU A 49 12.78 -7.39 11.67
CA GLU A 49 13.45 -6.86 12.85
C GLU A 49 14.53 -7.86 13.22
N LYS A 50 15.77 -7.55 12.84
CA LYS A 50 16.94 -8.35 13.16
C LYS A 50 16.96 -8.41 14.68
N PRO A 51 16.81 -9.60 15.32
CA PRO A 51 16.86 -9.67 16.77
C PRO A 51 18.19 -9.08 17.20
N ALA A 52 18.13 -8.10 18.10
CA ALA A 52 19.32 -7.53 18.72
C ALA A 52 20.10 -8.71 19.31
N LEU A 53 21.26 -8.99 18.75
CA LEU A 53 22.17 -10.00 19.28
C LEU A 53 22.49 -9.57 20.71
N GLU A 54 22.13 -10.43 21.66
CA GLU A 54 22.55 -10.33 23.05
C GLU A 54 24.09 -10.38 23.07
N GLU A 55 24.71 -9.25 23.41
CA GLU A 55 26.12 -9.24 23.80
C GLU A 55 26.20 -9.88 25.19
N GLU A 56 26.48 -11.19 25.24
CA GLU A 56 27.08 -11.84 26.41
C GLU A 56 28.47 -11.21 26.62
N GLU A 57 28.56 -10.21 27.48
CA GLU A 57 29.83 -9.77 28.06
C GLU A 57 30.23 -10.81 29.10
N ASN A 58 31.16 -11.68 28.71
CA ASN A 58 31.82 -12.64 29.57
C ASN A 58 33.28 -12.19 29.74
N ASP A 59 33.55 -11.39 30.78
CA ASP A 59 34.82 -11.30 31.54
C ASP A 59 34.63 -10.47 32.84
#